data_AF-A0A1Z3HMB7-F1
#
_entry.id   AF-A0A1Z3HMB7-F1
#
_cell.length_a   1.000
_cell.length_b   1.000
_cell.length_c   1.000
_cell.angle_alpha   90.00
_cell.angle_beta   90.00
_cell.angle_gamma   90.00
#
_symmetry.space_group_name_H-M   'P 1'
#
loop_
_entity.id
_entity.type
_entity.pdbx_description
1 polymer ?
#
loop_
_entity_poly.entity_id
_entity_poly.type
_entity_poly.pdbx_seq_one_letter_code
_entity_poly.pdbx_strand_id
1 'polypeptide(L)'
;MDLDRAMFNPASVFASPGAVCDAQDLSHAQKVEILRRWEYDARELQVAAEENMGEGSEELLDEILAALHQLGAGIDLDNSPPTKQGGF
;
A
#
# COMPACT_ATOMS: atom_id res chain seq x y z
N MET A 1 5.62 2.68 -18.94
CA MET A 1 5.17 1.75 -17.89
C MET A 1 3.95 1.00 -18.37
N ASP A 2 3.87 -0.31 -18.17
CA ASP A 2 2.68 -1.11 -18.49
C ASP A 2 1.63 -0.96 -17.38
N LEU A 3 0.84 0.12 -17.46
CA LEU A 3 -0.18 0.45 -16.45
C LEU A 3 -1.21 -0.68 -16.27
N ASP A 4 -1.55 -1.35 -17.37
CA ASP A 4 -2.48 -2.48 -17.39
C ASP A 4 -1.97 -3.65 -16.53
N ARG A 5 -0.66 -3.93 -16.64
CA ARG A 5 0.01 -4.98 -15.87
C ARG A 5 0.16 -4.59 -14.41
N ALA A 6 0.39 -3.31 -14.13
CA ALA A 6 0.44 -2.77 -12.76
C ALA A 6 -0.90 -2.90 -12.03
N MET A 7 -2.03 -2.79 -12.72
CA MET A 7 -3.35 -2.99 -12.13
C MET A 7 -3.64 -4.47 -11.81
N PHE A 8 -3.10 -5.40 -12.60
CA PHE A 8 -3.32 -6.83 -12.37
C PHE A 8 -2.29 -7.48 -11.44
N ASN A 9 -1.01 -7.14 -11.58
CA ASN A 9 0.11 -7.73 -10.87
C ASN A 9 1.16 -6.66 -10.54
N PRO A 10 0.90 -5.81 -9.53
CA PRO A 10 1.83 -4.74 -9.18
C PRO A 10 3.19 -5.25 -8.72
N ALA A 11 3.25 -6.37 -8.02
CA ALA A 11 4.50 -7.03 -7.61
C ALA A 11 5.41 -7.45 -8.78
N SER A 12 4.83 -7.63 -9.98
CA SER A 12 5.60 -7.99 -11.19
C SER A 12 6.13 -6.76 -11.93
N VAL A 13 5.56 -5.59 -11.66
CA VAL A 13 5.91 -4.32 -12.32
C VAL A 13 6.77 -3.44 -11.41
N PHE A 14 6.52 -3.46 -10.11
CA PHE A 14 7.20 -2.67 -9.10
C PHE A 14 7.95 -3.59 -8.14
N ALA A 15 9.21 -3.26 -7.88
CA ALA A 15 10.02 -3.99 -6.92
C ALA A 15 9.59 -3.74 -5.46
N SER A 16 9.03 -2.55 -5.19
CA SER A 16 8.58 -2.12 -3.86
C SER A 16 7.33 -1.24 -3.96
N PRO A 17 6.45 -1.24 -2.95
CA PRO A 17 5.29 -0.34 -2.87
C PRO A 17 5.67 1.15 -2.89
N GLY A 18 6.86 1.51 -2.39
CA GLY A 18 7.41 2.86 -2.52
C GLY A 18 7.53 3.33 -3.97
N ALA A 19 7.85 2.43 -4.91
CA ALA A 19 7.92 2.76 -6.33
C ALA A 19 6.54 3.05 -6.95
N VAL A 20 5.46 2.49 -6.40
CA VAL A 20 4.08 2.83 -6.78
C VAL A 20 3.73 4.25 -6.31
N CYS A 21 4.22 4.64 -5.13
CA CYS A 21 4.04 5.98 -4.61
C CYS A 21 4.77 7.03 -5.48
N ASP A 22 5.99 6.71 -5.94
CA ASP A 22 6.78 7.58 -6.82
C ASP A 22 6.26 7.62 -8.28
N ALA A 23 5.50 6.61 -8.70
CA ALA A 23 4.97 6.52 -10.06
C ALA A 23 4.06 7.73 -10.40
N GLN A 24 4.53 8.60 -11.29
CA GLN A 24 3.80 9.80 -11.71
C GLN A 24 2.68 9.49 -12.71
N ASP A 25 2.77 8.34 -13.39
CA ASP A 25 1.77 7.83 -14.32
C ASP A 25 0.47 7.35 -13.65
N LEU A 26 0.47 7.20 -12.32
CA LEU A 26 -0.68 6.70 -11.56
C LEU A 26 -1.39 7.86 -10.83
N SER A 27 -2.71 7.87 -10.93
CA SER A 27 -3.53 8.77 -10.10
C SER A 27 -3.53 8.30 -8.65
N HIS A 28 -3.76 9.23 -7.73
CA HIS A 28 -3.82 8.96 -6.29
C HIS A 28 -4.73 7.76 -5.95
N ALA A 29 -5.95 7.73 -6.50
CA ALA A 29 -6.87 6.62 -6.31
C ALA A 29 -6.33 5.28 -6.85
N GLN A 30 -5.64 5.28 -8.00
CA GLN A 30 -5.05 4.07 -8.57
C GLN A 30 -3.90 3.54 -7.72
N LYS A 31 -3.06 4.43 -7.18
CA LYS A 31 -1.97 4.04 -6.27
C LYS A 31 -2.53 3.32 -5.03
N VAL A 32 -3.59 3.87 -4.45
CA VAL A 32 -4.28 3.28 -3.29
C VAL A 32 -4.88 1.93 -3.62
N GLU A 33 -5.56 1.80 -4.77
CA GLU A 33 -6.17 0.54 -5.19
C GLU A 33 -5.12 -0.55 -5.46
N ILE A 34 -4.03 -0.17 -6.13
CA ILE A 34 -2.87 -1.05 -6.37
C ILE A 34 -2.27 -1.53 -5.04
N LEU A 35 -1.99 -0.61 -4.12
CA LEU A 35 -1.38 -0.94 -2.82
C LEU A 35 -2.30 -1.81 -1.96
N ARG A 36 -3.62 -1.56 -1.95
CA ARG A 36 -4.59 -2.44 -1.25
C ARG A 36 -4.62 -3.84 -1.84
N ARG A 37 -4.56 -3.95 -3.16
CA ARG A 37 -4.52 -5.26 -3.83
C ARG A 37 -3.22 -6.00 -3.50
N TRP A 38 -2.12 -5.27 -3.45
CA TRP A 38 -0.81 -5.80 -3.11
C TRP A 38 -0.71 -6.21 -1.64
N GLU A 39 -1.34 -5.48 -0.71
CA GLU A 39 -1.45 -5.86 0.70
C GLU A 39 -2.06 -7.26 0.85
N TYR A 40 -3.17 -7.50 0.14
CA TYR A 40 -3.84 -8.80 0.12
C TYR A 40 -2.93 -9.91 -0.42
N ASP A 41 -2.28 -9.66 -1.57
CA ASP A 41 -1.39 -10.63 -2.21
C ASP A 41 -0.16 -10.93 -1.34
N ALA A 42 0.44 -9.91 -0.72
CA ALA A 42 1.56 -10.03 0.20
C ALA A 42 1.19 -10.84 1.46
N ARG A 43 -0.05 -10.68 1.95
CA ARG A 43 -0.58 -11.45 3.07
C ARG A 43 -0.86 -12.91 2.69
N GLU A 44 -1.36 -13.17 1.48
CA GLU A 44 -1.50 -14.54 0.95
C GLU A 44 -0.14 -15.21 0.72
N LEU A 45 0.85 -14.45 0.23
CA LEU A 45 2.24 -14.87 0.12
C LEU A 45 2.87 -15.19 1.47
N GLN A 46 2.57 -14.42 2.53
CA GLN A 46 3.01 -14.73 3.90
C GLN A 46 2.47 -16.09 4.37
N VAL A 47 1.20 -16.38 4.13
CA VAL A 47 0.60 -17.69 4.48
C VAL A 47 1.27 -18.83 3.71
N ALA A 48 1.68 -18.60 2.47
CA ALA A 48 2.44 -19.57 1.68
C ALA A 48 3.91 -19.69 2.12
N ALA A 49 4.51 -18.60 2.65
CA ALA A 49 5.90 -18.52 3.09
C ALA A 49 6.09 -18.89 4.58
N GLU A 50 5.03 -18.95 5.39
CA GLU A 50 5.07 -19.36 6.81
C GLU A 50 5.56 -20.81 7.01
N GLU A 51 5.50 -21.65 5.97
CA GLU A 51 6.12 -22.98 5.95
C GLU A 51 7.64 -22.94 5.65
N ASN A 52 8.21 -21.76 5.35
CA ASN A 52 9.61 -21.59 4.93
C ASN A 52 10.23 -20.28 5.45
N MET A 53 10.32 -20.10 6.78
CA MET A 53 11.25 -19.20 7.48
C MET A 53 11.74 -17.97 6.69
N GLY A 54 10.84 -17.04 6.34
CA GLY A 54 11.15 -15.92 5.45
C GLY A 54 10.87 -14.55 6.07
N GLU A 55 11.89 -13.96 6.70
CA GLU A 55 11.91 -12.61 7.31
C GLU A 55 11.55 -11.47 6.32
N GLY A 56 11.63 -11.71 5.00
CA GLY A 56 11.44 -10.66 3.99
C GLY A 56 9.99 -10.32 3.62
N SER A 57 9.00 -11.08 4.10
CA SER A 57 7.57 -10.83 3.76
C SER A 57 6.89 -9.84 4.71
N GLU A 58 7.42 -9.69 5.93
CA GLU A 58 6.92 -8.74 6.93
C GLU A 58 7.30 -7.29 6.54
N GLU A 59 8.54 -7.08 6.08
CA GLU A 59 9.01 -5.77 5.58
C GLU A 59 8.17 -5.28 4.40
N LEU A 60 7.76 -6.17 3.49
CA LEU A 60 6.94 -5.80 2.34
C LEU A 60 5.56 -5.26 2.77
N LEU A 61 4.91 -5.91 3.75
CA LEU A 61 3.61 -5.47 4.24
C LEU A 61 3.73 -4.12 4.96
N ASP A 62 4.77 -3.93 5.77
CA ASP A 62 5.04 -2.65 6.43
C ASP A 62 5.26 -1.52 5.41
N GLU A 63 6.03 -1.75 4.35
CA GLU A 63 6.23 -0.77 3.29
C GLU A 63 4.92 -0.44 2.54
N ILE A 64 4.04 -1.43 2.31
CA ILE A 64 2.73 -1.20 1.66
C ILE A 64 1.86 -0.30 2.55
N LEU A 65 1.82 -0.59 3.86
CA LEU A 65 1.07 0.20 4.83
C LEU A 65 1.62 1.62 4.96
N ALA A 66 2.95 1.77 4.99
CA ALA A 66 3.61 3.08 5.00
C ALA A 66 3.26 3.89 3.75
N ALA A 67 3.29 3.27 2.56
CA ALA A 67 2.93 3.93 1.31
C ALA A 67 1.44 4.34 1.28
N LEU A 68 0.53 3.47 1.75
CA LEU A 68 -0.89 3.81 1.88
C LEU A 68 -1.11 4.98 2.84
N HIS A 69 -0.38 5.02 3.96
CA HIS A 69 -0.43 6.11 4.93
C HIS A 69 0.10 7.42 4.33
N GLN A 70 1.20 7.40 3.56
CA GLN A 70 1.70 8.58 2.85
C GLN A 70 0.71 9.12 1.81
N LEU A 71 -0.08 8.23 1.20
CA LEU A 71 -1.16 8.59 0.29
C LEU A 71 -2.45 8.98 1.03
N GLY A 72 -2.45 9.08 2.36
CA GLY A 72 -3.64 9.43 3.14
C GLY A 72 -4.81 8.44 2.98
N ALA A 73 -4.52 7.21 2.56
CA ALA A 73 -5.47 6.12 2.43
C ALA A 73 -5.29 5.02 3.47
N GLY A 74 -4.21 5.13 4.27
CA GLY A 74 -4.09 4.40 5.53
C GLY A 74 -5.33 4.65 6.36
N ILE A 75 -5.85 3.57 6.98
CA ILE A 75 -7.06 3.55 7.80
C ILE A 75 -7.19 4.88 8.50
N ASP A 76 -8.27 5.55 8.17
CA ASP A 76 -8.66 6.82 8.72
C ASP A 76 -8.73 6.75 10.25
N LEU A 77 -7.57 6.89 10.90
CA LEU A 77 -7.46 7.07 12.35
C LEU A 77 -7.34 8.56 12.69
N ASP A 78 -7.17 9.42 11.68
CA ASP A 78 -6.95 10.86 11.83
C ASP A 78 -8.04 11.76 11.20
N ASN A 79 -9.08 11.26 10.51
CA ASN A 79 -10.32 12.04 10.32
C ASN A 79 -11.23 11.90 11.55
N SER A 80 -10.67 12.12 12.74
CA SER A 80 -11.44 12.84 13.75
C SER A 80 -11.58 14.28 13.23
N PRO A 81 -12.80 14.75 12.87
CA PRO A 81 -12.97 16.07 12.28
C PRO A 81 -12.43 17.15 13.23
N PRO A 82 -11.48 18.02 12.79
CA PRO A 82 -10.94 19.08 13.63
C PRO A 82 -11.92 20.26 13.66
N THR A 83 -13.13 20.08 14.20
CA THR A 83 -14.10 21.18 14.30
C THR A 83 -14.96 21.11 15.55
N LYS A 84 -14.36 21.24 16.73
CA LYS A 84 -14.91 21.98 17.88
C LYS A 84 -14.02 21.77 19.09
N GLN A 85 -13.09 22.70 19.34
CA GLN A 85 -13.03 23.41 20.62
C GLN A 85 -12.57 24.84 20.30
N GLY A 86 -13.49 25.60 19.70
CA GLY A 86 -13.37 27.05 19.65
C GLY A 86 -13.42 27.58 21.08
N GLY A 87 -12.44 28.40 21.44
CA GLY A 87 -12.36 29.04 22.74
C GLY A 87 -13.54 29.97 23.01
N PHE A 88 -13.91 30.07 24.28
CA PHE A 88 -13.89 31.28 25.10
C PHE A 88 -14.24 30.90 26.54
#